data_AF-A0A7X7Z6B3-F1
#
_entry.id   AF-A0A7X7Z6B3-F1
#
_cell.length_a   1.000
_cell.length_b   1.000
_cell.length_c   1.000
_cell.angle_alpha   90.00
_cell.angle_beta   90.00
_cell.angle_gamma   90.00
#
_symmetry.space_group_name_H-M   'P 1'
#
loop_
_entity.id
_entity.type
_entity.pdbx_description
1 polymer ?
#
loop_
_entity_poly.entity_id
_entity_poly.type
_entity_poly.pdbx_seq_one_letter_code
_entity_poly.pdbx_strand_id
1 'polypeptide(L)'
;MKHLTTEQRYTISVMKQQGYTQKKIADAIGKSKSTVSRELHRNSDGRSGEYRHDLAQRKCEQRHHAKPKKLRFTEQVRAYVDTWLLEDYSPEQIAGRAKLDKVDCVSHERIYQYVWKDKKAKGCLFIHLRRKGRKYRKRGAAKDSRGIIKDRIDISQRPAIVNEKTRLGDLEIDTIIGKNHKGAILTINDRVSSYIWMAKLNGKNAEELAMKAVEILSPQAHWLHTITGDNGKEFAEHKKIKSETGIDFFFAKPYHSWERGANENANGLIRQYFPKKTSFDSINDKEIQYVQHKLNNRPRKKLGFLSPIEFLSLNLSNQKVAFIT
;
A
#
# COMPACT_ATOMS: atom_id res chain seq x y z
N MET A 1 8.80 28.09 -22.50
CA MET A 1 9.37 29.45 -22.52
C MET A 1 9.48 29.94 -21.07
N LYS A 2 10.68 30.25 -20.56
CA LYS A 2 10.86 30.67 -19.15
C LYS A 2 10.27 32.08 -18.95
N HIS A 3 9.50 32.28 -17.89
CA HIS A 3 8.97 33.60 -17.50
C HIS A 3 10.10 34.58 -17.21
N LEU A 4 9.85 35.88 -17.40
CA LEU A 4 10.79 36.93 -16.97
C LEU A 4 10.89 36.94 -15.45
N THR A 5 12.10 37.08 -14.93
CA THR A 5 12.34 37.24 -13.49
C THR A 5 12.06 38.67 -13.05
N THR A 6 12.00 38.90 -11.73
CA THR A 6 11.80 40.23 -11.16
C THR A 6 12.94 41.18 -11.55
N GLU A 7 14.18 40.69 -11.57
CA GLU A 7 15.39 41.43 -11.95
C GLU A 7 15.37 41.81 -13.44
N GLN A 8 14.89 40.90 -14.29
CA GLN A 8 14.70 41.19 -15.72
C GLN A 8 13.64 42.26 -15.94
N ARG A 9 12.54 42.23 -15.17
CA ARG A 9 11.51 43.29 -15.21
C ARG A 9 12.04 44.64 -14.73
N TYR A 10 12.87 44.63 -13.68
CA TYR A 10 13.56 45.83 -13.19
C TYR A 10 14.45 46.44 -14.29
N THR A 11 15.26 45.61 -14.94
CA THR A 11 16.13 46.01 -16.05
C THR A 11 15.35 46.60 -17.22
N ILE A 12 14.22 45.97 -17.60
CA ILE A 12 13.32 46.51 -18.64
C ILE A 12 12.80 47.89 -18.25
N SER A 13 12.41 48.09 -16.98
CA SER A 13 11.89 49.36 -16.47
C SER A 13 12.91 50.48 -16.57
N VAL A 14 14.12 50.25 -16.07
CA VAL A 14 15.20 51.26 -16.08
C VAL A 14 15.63 51.60 -17.50
N MET A 15 15.90 50.60 -18.34
CA MET A 15 16.35 50.84 -19.70
C MET A 15 15.25 51.48 -20.56
N LYS A 16 13.97 51.20 -20.29
CA LYS A 16 12.86 51.84 -20.99
C LYS A 16 12.74 53.32 -20.62
N GLN A 17 12.94 53.69 -19.36
CA GLN A 17 12.99 55.08 -18.90
C GLN A 17 14.16 55.85 -19.52
N GLN A 18 15.30 55.20 -19.70
CA GLN A 18 16.48 55.75 -20.39
C GLN A 18 16.35 55.80 -21.93
N GLY A 19 15.19 55.46 -22.49
CA GLY A 19 14.93 55.57 -23.93
C GLY A 19 15.53 54.48 -24.82
N TYR A 20 16.04 53.37 -24.26
CA TYR A 20 16.62 52.30 -25.07
C TYR A 20 15.58 51.58 -25.95
N THR A 21 16.04 51.12 -27.12
CA THR A 21 15.20 50.34 -28.03
C THR A 21 14.90 48.95 -27.48
N GLN A 22 13.74 48.37 -27.83
CA GLN A 22 13.36 47.03 -27.39
C GLN A 22 14.39 45.94 -27.76
N LYS A 23 15.17 46.15 -28.84
CA LYS A 23 16.26 45.24 -29.24
C LYS A 23 17.38 45.26 -28.19
N LYS A 24 17.90 46.44 -27.85
CA LYS A 24 18.94 46.60 -26.82
C LYS A 24 18.50 46.09 -25.45
N ILE A 25 17.24 46.33 -25.06
CA ILE A 25 16.67 45.80 -23.83
C ILE A 25 16.66 44.28 -23.84
N ALA A 26 16.25 43.67 -24.96
CA ALA A 26 16.18 42.23 -25.12
C ALA A 26 17.57 41.57 -25.06
N ASP A 27 18.56 42.19 -25.72
CA ASP A 27 19.96 41.76 -25.67
C ASP A 27 20.50 41.80 -24.23
N ALA A 28 20.24 42.89 -23.49
CA ALA A 28 20.70 43.06 -22.11
C ALA A 28 20.13 42.03 -21.12
N ILE A 29 18.87 41.60 -21.30
CA ILE A 29 18.23 40.60 -20.42
C ILE A 29 18.36 39.16 -20.95
N GLY A 30 19.04 38.95 -22.09
CA GLY A 30 19.19 37.65 -22.74
C GLY A 30 17.86 37.04 -23.20
N LYS A 31 16.98 37.84 -23.82
CA LYS A 31 15.67 37.41 -24.33
C LYS A 31 15.43 37.89 -25.76
N SER A 32 14.38 37.38 -26.40
CA SER A 32 13.97 37.86 -27.73
C SER A 32 13.30 39.24 -27.64
N LYS A 33 13.43 40.06 -28.69
CA LYS A 33 12.70 41.33 -28.84
C LYS A 33 11.18 41.15 -28.68
N SER A 34 10.63 40.06 -29.22
CA SER A 34 9.21 39.72 -29.09
C SER A 34 8.79 39.45 -27.64
N THR A 35 9.68 38.92 -26.80
CA THR A 35 9.42 38.75 -25.36
C THR A 35 9.26 40.10 -24.67
N VAL A 36 10.17 41.06 -24.95
CA VAL A 36 10.10 42.42 -24.41
C VAL A 36 8.85 43.15 -24.90
N SER A 37 8.57 43.08 -26.21
CA SER A 37 7.36 43.67 -26.80
C SER A 37 6.08 43.18 -26.12
N ARG A 38 5.91 41.86 -25.98
CA ARG A 38 4.74 41.27 -25.30
C ARG A 38 4.70 41.59 -23.81
N GLU A 39 5.84 41.77 -23.14
CA GLU A 39 5.89 42.15 -21.73
C GLU A 39 5.40 43.58 -21.54
N LEU A 40 5.95 44.53 -22.29
CA LEU A 40 5.55 45.94 -22.26
C LEU A 40 4.05 46.08 -22.55
N HIS A 41 3.58 45.47 -23.65
CA HIS A 41 2.17 45.54 -24.05
C HIS A 41 1.21 45.00 -22.98
N ARG A 42 1.56 43.89 -22.30
CA ARG A 42 0.67 43.24 -21.32
C ARG A 42 0.75 43.83 -19.91
N ASN A 43 1.77 44.63 -19.61
CA ASN A 43 2.09 45.00 -18.23
C ASN A 43 2.30 46.49 -17.98
N SER A 44 2.45 47.32 -19.01
CA SER A 44 2.42 48.78 -18.85
C SER A 44 1.14 49.24 -18.16
N ASP A 45 1.21 50.38 -17.47
CA ASP A 45 0.03 51.02 -16.92
C ASP A 45 -0.92 51.42 -18.05
N GLY A 46 -2.21 51.15 -17.87
CA GLY A 46 -3.22 51.45 -18.88
C GLY A 46 -3.59 52.93 -18.94
N ARG A 47 -3.27 53.70 -17.89
CA ARG A 47 -3.55 55.14 -17.83
C ARG A 47 -2.39 55.97 -18.34
N SER A 48 -1.18 55.78 -17.80
CA SER A 48 0.00 56.55 -18.20
C SER A 48 0.76 55.95 -19.38
N GLY A 49 0.53 54.67 -19.71
CA GLY A 49 1.35 53.93 -20.69
C GLY A 49 2.74 53.54 -20.16
N GLU A 50 3.10 53.99 -18.96
CA GLU A 50 4.42 53.76 -18.38
C GLU A 50 4.61 52.30 -17.97
N TYR A 51 5.82 51.80 -18.19
CA TYR A 51 6.21 50.49 -17.72
C TYR A 51 6.94 50.61 -16.39
N ARG A 52 6.36 50.05 -15.33
CA ARG A 52 6.98 49.93 -14.01
C ARG A 52 7.14 48.46 -13.63
N HIS A 53 8.34 48.08 -13.18
CA HIS A 53 8.64 46.68 -12.87
C HIS A 53 7.76 46.08 -11.75
N ASP A 54 7.43 46.86 -10.72
CA ASP A 54 6.60 46.45 -9.58
C ASP A 54 5.15 46.18 -10.00
N LEU A 55 4.59 47.05 -10.84
CA LEU A 55 3.27 46.86 -11.44
C LEU A 55 3.26 45.65 -12.37
N ALA A 56 4.28 45.50 -13.21
CA ALA A 56 4.40 44.38 -14.14
C ALA A 56 4.49 43.02 -13.42
N GLN A 57 5.26 42.96 -12.34
CA GLN A 57 5.35 41.77 -11.49
C GLN A 57 3.97 41.42 -10.91
N ARG A 58 3.30 42.40 -10.29
CA ARG A 58 1.98 42.22 -9.67
C ARG A 58 0.92 41.76 -10.68
N LYS A 59 0.86 42.38 -11.87
CA LYS A 59 -0.03 41.98 -12.97
C LYS A 59 0.26 40.56 -13.44
N CYS A 60 1.53 40.17 -13.53
CA CYS A 60 1.92 38.81 -13.90
C CYS A 60 1.48 37.78 -12.85
N GLU A 61 1.73 38.05 -11.57
CA GLU A 61 1.31 37.21 -10.45
C GLU A 61 -0.21 37.07 -10.39
N GLN A 62 -0.95 38.18 -10.50
CA GLN A 62 -2.41 38.16 -10.55
C GLN A 62 -2.94 37.28 -11.68
N ARG A 63 -2.39 37.41 -12.90
CA ARG A 63 -2.76 36.51 -14.01
C ARG A 63 -2.41 35.06 -13.71
N HIS A 64 -1.28 34.77 -13.04
CA HIS A 64 -0.91 33.42 -12.64
C HIS A 64 -1.80 32.84 -11.53
N HIS A 65 -2.33 33.69 -10.66
CA HIS A 65 -3.32 33.33 -9.64
C HIS A 65 -4.70 33.09 -10.26
N ALA A 66 -5.15 33.99 -11.13
CA ALA A 66 -6.48 33.98 -11.74
C ALA A 66 -6.60 33.02 -12.95
N LYS A 67 -5.49 32.57 -13.55
CA LYS A 67 -5.55 31.64 -14.69
C LYS A 67 -6.40 30.40 -14.30
N PRO A 68 -7.36 30.00 -15.15
CA PRO A 68 -8.10 28.76 -14.93
C PRO A 68 -7.11 27.58 -14.78
N LYS A 69 -7.21 26.85 -13.67
CA LYS A 69 -6.42 25.64 -13.43
C LYS A 69 -7.36 24.45 -13.57
N LYS A 70 -6.99 23.46 -14.38
CA LYS A 70 -7.76 22.21 -14.46
C LYS A 70 -7.80 21.55 -13.07
N LEU A 71 -8.97 21.52 -12.46
CA LEU A 71 -9.18 20.85 -11.17
C LEU A 71 -9.30 19.34 -11.42
N ARG A 72 -8.20 18.60 -11.23
CA ARG A 72 -8.22 17.14 -11.33
C ARG A 72 -8.83 16.45 -10.10
N PHE A 73 -8.83 17.14 -8.95
CA PHE A 73 -9.42 16.62 -7.72
C PHE A 73 -10.83 17.21 -7.55
N THR A 74 -11.73 16.75 -8.42
CA THR A 74 -13.15 17.11 -8.40
C THR A 74 -13.84 16.51 -7.17
N GLU A 75 -15.08 16.91 -6.92
CA GLU A 75 -15.89 16.34 -5.84
C GLU A 75 -16.13 14.83 -6.02
N GLN A 76 -16.40 14.39 -7.26
CA GLN A 76 -16.54 12.96 -7.59
C GLN A 76 -15.26 12.16 -7.27
N VAL A 77 -14.10 12.67 -7.68
CA VAL A 77 -12.82 12.01 -7.38
C VAL A 77 -12.55 12.01 -5.87
N ARG A 78 -12.92 13.09 -5.17
CA ARG A 78 -12.81 13.15 -3.70
C ARG A 78 -13.69 12.10 -3.04
N ALA A 79 -14.97 12.00 -3.43
CA ALA A 79 -15.90 11.00 -2.88
C ALA A 79 -15.37 9.58 -3.09
N TYR A 80 -14.88 9.25 -4.29
CA TYR A 80 -14.23 7.97 -4.56
C TYR A 80 -13.03 7.72 -3.63
N VAL A 81 -12.15 8.71 -3.48
CA VAL A 81 -10.98 8.62 -2.59
C VAL A 81 -11.41 8.42 -1.14
N ASP A 82 -12.42 9.15 -0.66
CA ASP A 82 -12.94 9.05 0.71
C ASP A 82 -13.52 7.68 0.99
N THR A 83 -14.36 7.15 0.09
CA THR A 83 -14.93 5.80 0.21
C THR A 83 -13.83 4.75 0.44
N TRP A 84 -12.77 4.76 -0.37
CA TRP A 84 -11.73 3.74 -0.26
C TRP A 84 -10.74 4.01 0.89
N LEU A 85 -10.51 5.27 1.26
CA LEU A 85 -9.75 5.60 2.47
C LEU A 85 -10.46 5.05 3.71
N LEU A 86 -11.78 5.19 3.81
CA LEU A 86 -12.58 4.63 4.92
C LEU A 86 -12.54 3.10 4.93
N GLU A 87 -12.40 2.47 3.76
CA GLU A 87 -12.09 1.04 3.64
C GLU A 87 -10.61 0.68 3.90
N ASP A 88 -9.86 1.61 4.47
CA ASP A 88 -8.46 1.51 4.87
C ASP A 88 -7.51 1.21 3.71
N TYR A 89 -7.88 1.57 2.48
CA TYR A 89 -7.00 1.46 1.33
C TYR A 89 -5.93 2.55 1.43
N SER A 90 -4.69 2.20 1.13
CA SER A 90 -3.63 3.19 1.00
C SER A 90 -3.84 4.05 -0.25
N PRO A 91 -3.37 5.32 -0.25
CA PRO A 91 -3.39 6.18 -1.42
C PRO A 91 -2.85 5.53 -2.71
N GLU A 92 -1.82 4.69 -2.59
CA GLU A 92 -1.27 3.95 -3.73
C GLU A 92 -2.22 2.85 -4.23
N GLN A 93 -2.91 2.14 -3.34
CA GLN A 93 -3.93 1.16 -3.71
C GLN A 93 -5.11 1.82 -4.40
N ILE A 94 -5.57 2.98 -3.91
CA ILE A 94 -6.68 3.73 -4.50
C ILE A 94 -6.33 4.18 -5.92
N ALA A 95 -5.19 4.85 -6.09
CA ALA A 95 -4.77 5.34 -7.41
C ALA A 95 -4.49 4.19 -8.39
N GLY A 96 -3.88 3.10 -7.91
CA GLY A 96 -3.61 1.92 -8.73
C GLY A 96 -4.88 1.18 -9.15
N ARG A 97 -5.83 1.03 -8.21
CA ARG A 97 -7.13 0.39 -8.48
C ARG A 97 -7.99 1.21 -9.43
N ALA A 98 -8.05 2.53 -9.24
CA ALA A 98 -8.77 3.42 -10.16
C ALA A 98 -8.29 3.29 -11.61
N LYS A 99 -6.98 3.10 -11.83
CA LYS A 99 -6.43 2.88 -13.17
C LYS A 99 -6.92 1.56 -13.78
N LEU A 100 -7.02 0.49 -12.99
CA LEU A 100 -7.53 -0.81 -13.43
C LEU A 100 -9.03 -0.72 -13.79
N ASP A 101 -9.81 -0.08 -12.91
CA ASP A 101 -11.26 0.09 -13.08
C ASP A 101 -11.62 1.18 -14.11
N LYS A 102 -10.61 1.86 -14.70
CA LYS A 102 -10.76 2.99 -15.62
C LYS A 102 -11.61 4.13 -15.05
N VAL A 103 -11.50 4.35 -13.73
CA VAL A 103 -12.14 5.45 -13.02
C VAL A 103 -11.16 6.62 -12.92
N ASP A 104 -11.64 7.83 -13.16
CA ASP A 104 -10.83 9.04 -13.00
C ASP A 104 -10.33 9.19 -11.55
N CYS A 105 -9.02 9.41 -11.41
CA CYS A 105 -8.41 9.61 -10.11
C CYS A 105 -7.19 10.52 -10.19
N VAL A 106 -6.78 11.05 -9.04
CA VAL A 106 -5.54 11.79 -8.88
C VAL A 106 -4.39 10.87 -8.48
N SER A 107 -3.14 11.36 -8.56
CA SER A 107 -1.99 10.58 -8.10
C SER A 107 -2.08 10.27 -6.60
N HIS A 108 -1.46 9.17 -6.17
CA HIS A 108 -1.38 8.81 -4.75
C HIS A 108 -0.74 9.93 -3.90
N GLU A 109 0.23 10.68 -4.44
CA GLU A 109 0.81 11.84 -3.78
C GLU A 109 -0.22 12.94 -3.54
N ARG A 110 -1.12 13.18 -4.50
CA ARG A 110 -2.20 14.15 -4.32
C ARG A 110 -3.18 13.71 -3.24
N ILE A 111 -3.47 12.41 -3.15
CA ILE A 111 -4.28 11.84 -2.08
C ILE A 111 -3.56 12.00 -0.72
N TYR A 112 -2.25 11.76 -0.63
CA TYR A 112 -1.50 12.02 0.60
C TYR A 112 -1.59 13.48 1.02
N GLN A 113 -1.37 14.43 0.10
CA GLN A 113 -1.54 15.86 0.39
C GLN A 113 -2.92 16.19 0.92
N TYR A 114 -3.96 15.55 0.37
CA TYR A 114 -5.33 15.71 0.84
C TYR A 114 -5.51 15.18 2.27
N VAL A 115 -5.06 13.96 2.57
CA VAL A 115 -5.10 13.38 3.93
C VAL A 115 -4.33 14.24 4.94
N TRP A 116 -3.17 14.79 4.55
CA TRP A 116 -2.41 15.66 5.44
C TRP A 116 -3.06 17.03 5.64
N LYS A 117 -3.73 17.56 4.61
CA LYS A 117 -4.53 18.79 4.75
C LYS A 117 -5.71 18.56 5.68
N ASP A 118 -6.42 17.45 5.54
CA ASP A 118 -7.51 17.03 6.42
C ASP A 118 -7.03 16.91 7.87
N LYS A 119 -5.92 16.20 8.11
CA LYS A 119 -5.30 16.11 9.44
C LYS A 119 -4.96 17.48 10.05
N LYS A 120 -4.39 18.41 9.26
CA LYS A 120 -4.10 19.78 9.71
C LYS A 120 -5.37 20.54 10.08
N ALA A 121 -6.49 20.23 9.42
CA ALA A 121 -7.82 20.74 9.73
C ALA A 121 -8.54 19.94 10.83
N LYS A 122 -7.83 19.10 11.60
CA LYS A 122 -8.37 18.22 12.66
C LYS A 122 -9.33 17.12 12.17
N GLY A 123 -9.31 16.79 10.89
CA GLY A 123 -10.00 15.63 10.35
C GLY A 123 -9.33 14.30 10.70
N CYS A 124 -9.98 13.20 10.32
CA CYS A 124 -9.61 11.85 10.75
C CYS A 124 -9.02 10.98 9.64
N LEU A 125 -8.94 11.39 8.37
CA LEU A 125 -8.56 10.48 7.27
C LEU A 125 -7.21 9.78 7.47
N PHE A 126 -6.29 10.42 8.20
CA PHE A 126 -4.99 9.84 8.51
C PHE A 126 -5.04 8.59 9.41
N ILE A 127 -6.14 8.34 10.15
CA ILE A 127 -6.27 7.17 11.03
C ILE A 127 -6.39 5.86 10.25
N HIS A 128 -6.89 5.94 9.01
CA HIS A 128 -7.05 4.83 8.07
C HIS A 128 -5.74 4.46 7.36
N LEU A 129 -4.71 5.31 7.44
CA LEU A 129 -3.38 4.98 6.93
C LEU A 129 -2.67 3.98 7.84
N ARG A 130 -2.17 2.89 7.25
CA ARG A 130 -1.47 1.82 7.98
C ARG A 130 -0.22 2.30 8.74
N ARG A 131 0.57 3.22 8.16
CA ARG A 131 1.84 3.67 8.74
C ARG A 131 1.65 4.93 9.60
N LYS A 132 1.48 4.75 10.90
CA LYS A 132 1.42 5.83 11.90
C LYS A 132 2.82 6.31 12.37
N GLY A 133 3.76 6.50 11.44
CA GLY A 133 5.09 7.08 11.75
C GLY A 133 6.05 6.23 12.59
N ARG A 134 5.82 4.91 12.74
CA ARG A 134 6.73 4.05 13.51
C ARG A 134 8.04 3.81 12.74
N LYS A 135 9.17 4.20 13.34
CA LYS A 135 10.51 3.75 12.94
C LYS A 135 10.65 2.25 13.20
N TYR A 136 11.31 1.53 12.29
CA TYR A 136 11.75 0.16 12.55
C TYR A 136 12.68 0.17 13.78
N ARG A 137 12.37 -0.62 14.81
CA ARG A 137 13.33 -0.91 15.88
C ARG A 137 14.37 -1.88 15.31
N LYS A 138 15.66 -1.59 15.50
CA LYS A 138 16.72 -2.58 15.33
C LYS A 138 16.51 -3.69 16.36
N ARG A 139 16.52 -4.95 15.92
CA ARG A 139 16.40 -6.13 16.80
C ARG A 139 17.80 -6.57 17.20
N GLY A 140 18.03 -6.77 18.50
CA GLY A 140 19.16 -7.56 18.99
C GLY A 140 18.81 -9.04 18.94
N ALA A 141 19.82 -9.89 18.74
CA ALA A 141 19.67 -11.34 18.75
C ALA A 141 19.54 -11.83 20.21
N ALA A 142 18.31 -12.06 20.67
CA ALA A 142 18.09 -12.85 21.88
C ALA A 142 18.06 -14.33 21.48
N LYS A 143 18.91 -15.15 22.12
CA LYS A 143 18.93 -16.60 21.95
C LYS A 143 17.79 -17.19 22.77
N ASP A 144 16.88 -17.89 22.11
CA ASP A 144 15.78 -18.62 22.74
C ASP A 144 15.93 -20.10 22.38
N SER A 145 16.25 -20.93 23.37
CA SER A 145 16.40 -22.37 23.23
C SER A 145 15.04 -23.05 23.44
N ARG A 146 14.11 -22.85 22.52
CA ARG A 146 12.85 -23.63 22.51
C ARG A 146 13.08 -25.04 21.98
N GLY A 147 12.44 -26.03 22.61
CA GLY A 147 12.57 -27.45 22.28
C GLY A 147 12.17 -27.81 20.84
N ILE A 148 12.66 -28.95 20.37
CA ILE A 148 12.53 -29.41 18.98
C ILE A 148 11.17 -30.11 18.78
N ILE A 149 10.44 -29.77 17.72
CA ILE A 149 9.21 -30.46 17.31
C ILE A 149 9.57 -31.85 16.78
N LYS A 150 8.90 -32.89 17.29
CA LYS A 150 9.10 -34.28 16.88
C LYS A 150 8.70 -34.46 15.41
N ASP A 151 9.51 -35.21 14.66
CA ASP A 151 9.27 -35.58 13.25
C ASP A 151 9.10 -34.40 12.28
N ARG A 152 9.68 -33.25 12.61
CA ARG A 152 9.64 -32.07 11.75
C ARG A 152 10.33 -32.34 10.41
N ILE A 153 9.74 -31.85 9.33
CA ILE A 153 10.38 -31.82 8.00
C ILE A 153 10.99 -30.44 7.80
N ASP A 154 12.31 -30.38 7.60
CA ASP A 154 13.04 -29.13 7.42
C ASP A 154 12.70 -28.47 6.08
N ILE A 155 12.67 -27.14 6.05
CA ILE A 155 12.41 -26.35 4.83
C ILE A 155 13.36 -26.67 3.67
N SER A 156 14.56 -27.19 3.94
CA SER A 156 15.50 -27.65 2.90
C SER A 156 14.97 -28.83 2.08
N GLN A 157 14.02 -29.61 2.60
CA GLN A 157 13.38 -30.71 1.89
C GLN A 157 12.17 -30.24 1.04
N ARG A 158 11.82 -28.95 1.10
CA ARG A 158 10.70 -28.40 0.34
C ARG A 158 11.02 -28.37 -1.15
N PRO A 159 10.04 -28.66 -2.04
CA PRO A 159 10.24 -28.56 -3.48
C PRO A 159 10.78 -27.18 -3.91
N ALA A 160 11.74 -27.17 -4.84
CA ALA A 160 12.41 -25.95 -5.28
C ALA A 160 11.45 -24.89 -5.84
N ILE A 161 10.39 -25.32 -6.55
CA ILE A 161 9.33 -24.47 -7.11
C ILE A 161 8.68 -23.54 -6.07
N VAL A 162 8.64 -23.96 -4.80
CA VAL A 162 8.06 -23.13 -3.73
C VAL A 162 8.88 -21.86 -3.51
N ASN A 163 10.20 -21.89 -3.74
CA ASN A 163 11.06 -20.71 -3.59
C ASN A 163 10.87 -19.69 -4.72
N GLU A 164 10.38 -20.11 -5.88
CA GLU A 164 10.15 -19.26 -7.04
C GLU A 164 8.95 -18.31 -6.84
N LYS A 165 7.99 -18.70 -5.99
CA LYS A 165 6.76 -17.94 -5.72
C LYS A 165 5.96 -17.67 -7.01
N THR A 166 5.86 -18.68 -7.86
CA THR A 166 5.22 -18.62 -9.17
C THR A 166 3.86 -19.31 -9.22
N ARG A 167 3.61 -20.32 -8.36
CA ARG A 167 2.34 -21.05 -8.31
C ARG A 167 1.51 -20.72 -7.06
N LEU A 168 0.20 -20.88 -7.20
CA LEU A 168 -0.72 -20.89 -6.07
C LEU A 168 -0.58 -22.18 -5.26
N GLY A 169 -1.04 -22.16 -4.01
CA GLY A 169 -1.17 -23.35 -3.16
C GLY A 169 0.03 -23.62 -2.25
N ASP A 170 1.03 -22.74 -2.27
CA ASP A 170 2.14 -22.76 -1.32
C ASP A 170 1.89 -21.74 -0.22
N LEU A 171 1.59 -22.24 0.97
CA LEU A 171 1.08 -21.49 2.11
C LEU A 171 2.17 -21.22 3.15
N GLU A 172 2.00 -20.15 3.92
CA GLU A 172 2.69 -19.95 5.19
C GLU A 172 1.63 -19.86 6.31
N ILE A 173 1.95 -20.44 7.47
CA ILE A 173 1.06 -20.49 8.64
C ILE A 173 1.72 -19.83 9.85
N ASP A 174 0.96 -19.05 10.61
CA ASP A 174 1.45 -18.35 11.80
C ASP A 174 0.37 -18.23 12.87
N THR A 175 0.78 -17.85 14.08
CA THR A 175 -0.14 -17.43 15.14
C THR A 175 0.12 -16.00 15.58
N ILE A 176 -0.94 -15.20 15.56
CA ILE A 176 -0.94 -13.87 16.15
C ILE A 176 -1.44 -14.01 17.59
N ILE A 177 -0.59 -13.67 18.55
CA ILE A 177 -0.92 -13.78 19.98
C ILE A 177 -1.59 -12.49 20.49
N GLY A 178 -2.62 -12.67 21.33
CA GLY A 178 -3.31 -11.60 22.06
C GLY A 178 -2.52 -11.04 23.25
N LYS A 179 -3.14 -10.11 23.99
CA LYS A 179 -2.56 -9.54 25.22
C LYS A 179 -2.31 -10.64 26.26
N ASN A 180 -1.20 -10.55 27.00
CA ASN A 180 -0.85 -11.48 28.07
C ASN A 180 -0.84 -12.97 27.65
N HIS A 181 -0.59 -13.25 26.37
CA HIS A 181 -0.64 -14.60 25.80
C HIS A 181 -2.02 -15.29 25.90
N LYS A 182 -3.10 -14.52 26.11
CA LYS A 182 -4.48 -15.01 26.13
C LYS A 182 -5.11 -14.85 24.75
N GLY A 183 -5.62 -15.96 24.22
CA GLY A 183 -6.14 -16.07 22.86
C GLY A 183 -5.07 -15.97 21.78
N ALA A 184 -5.38 -16.58 20.63
CA ALA A 184 -4.58 -16.43 19.42
C ALA A 184 -5.49 -16.31 18.19
N ILE A 185 -4.91 -15.81 17.11
CA ILE A 185 -5.52 -15.87 15.79
C ILE A 185 -4.59 -16.71 14.93
N LEU A 186 -5.09 -17.84 14.45
CA LEU A 186 -4.47 -18.61 13.39
C LEU A 186 -4.50 -17.79 12.12
N THR A 187 -3.38 -17.68 11.43
CA THR A 187 -3.31 -17.03 10.12
C THR A 187 -2.62 -17.94 9.13
N ILE A 188 -3.26 -18.19 8.00
CA ILE A 188 -2.67 -18.94 6.89
C ILE A 188 -2.73 -18.02 5.68
N ASN A 189 -1.63 -17.89 4.93
CA ASN A 189 -1.63 -17.10 3.71
C ASN A 189 -0.96 -17.80 2.54
N ASP A 190 -1.57 -17.68 1.36
CA ASP A 190 -0.96 -18.09 0.11
C ASP A 190 0.14 -17.09 -0.30
N ARG A 191 1.33 -17.60 -0.61
CA ARG A 191 2.51 -16.76 -0.83
C ARG A 191 2.43 -15.94 -2.11
N VAL A 192 1.67 -16.41 -3.11
CA VAL A 192 1.55 -15.76 -4.42
C VAL A 192 0.37 -14.80 -4.46
N SER A 193 -0.85 -15.26 -4.25
CA SER A 193 -2.07 -14.44 -4.23
C SER A 193 -2.17 -13.52 -3.02
N SER A 194 -1.40 -13.75 -1.94
CA SER A 194 -1.61 -13.06 -0.66
C SER A 194 -3.02 -13.22 -0.08
N TYR A 195 -3.76 -14.25 -0.50
CA TYR A 195 -5.03 -14.61 0.12
C TYR A 195 -4.78 -15.07 1.56
N ILE A 196 -5.62 -14.63 2.48
CA ILE A 196 -5.47 -14.88 3.92
C ILE A 196 -6.69 -15.65 4.42
N TRP A 197 -6.44 -16.71 5.17
CA TRP A 197 -7.42 -17.33 6.05
C TRP A 197 -7.07 -17.01 7.50
N MET A 198 -8.10 -16.82 8.32
CA MET A 198 -7.99 -16.46 9.73
C MET A 198 -9.01 -17.24 10.55
N ALA A 199 -8.59 -17.72 11.72
CA ALA A 199 -9.50 -18.27 12.73
C ALA A 199 -9.09 -17.85 14.13
N LYS A 200 -10.07 -17.65 15.01
CA LYS A 200 -9.81 -17.47 16.44
C LYS A 200 -9.42 -18.81 17.06
N LEU A 201 -8.48 -18.77 17.98
CA LEU A 201 -8.07 -19.86 18.85
C LEU A 201 -8.21 -19.42 20.31
N ASN A 202 -8.58 -20.35 21.19
CA ASN A 202 -8.64 -20.08 22.62
C ASN A 202 -7.24 -19.92 23.23
N GLY A 203 -6.23 -20.52 22.61
CA GLY A 203 -4.84 -20.38 23.03
C GLY A 203 -3.84 -20.92 22.00
N LYS A 204 -2.72 -21.47 22.50
CA LYS A 204 -1.66 -22.11 21.70
C LYS A 204 -1.76 -23.63 21.70
N ASN A 205 -2.96 -24.18 21.84
CA ASN A 205 -3.16 -25.62 21.83
C ASN A 205 -2.92 -26.14 20.40
N ALA A 206 -2.00 -27.10 20.25
CA ALA A 206 -1.60 -27.61 18.95
C ALA A 206 -2.71 -28.42 18.25
N GLU A 207 -3.52 -29.13 19.03
CA GLU A 207 -4.65 -29.92 18.54
C GLU A 207 -5.79 -29.01 18.04
N GLU A 208 -6.14 -27.98 18.81
CA GLU A 208 -7.11 -26.96 18.42
C GLU A 208 -6.68 -26.27 17.12
N LEU A 209 -5.40 -25.87 17.03
CA LEU A 209 -4.84 -25.24 15.85
C LEU A 209 -4.92 -26.15 14.63
N ALA A 210 -4.51 -27.42 14.77
CA ALA A 210 -4.56 -28.38 13.67
C ALA A 210 -5.98 -28.61 13.18
N MET A 211 -6.96 -28.81 14.08
CA MET A 211 -8.37 -28.96 13.71
C MET A 211 -8.89 -27.74 12.95
N LYS A 212 -8.59 -26.52 13.42
CA LYS A 212 -8.99 -25.29 12.74
C LYS A 212 -8.30 -25.11 11.39
N ALA A 213 -7.04 -25.51 11.27
CA ALA A 213 -6.33 -25.49 10.00
C ALA A 213 -6.94 -26.47 9.00
N VAL A 214 -7.31 -27.69 9.42
CA VAL A 214 -8.02 -28.65 8.56
C VAL A 214 -9.38 -28.11 8.14
N GLU A 215 -10.20 -27.65 9.09
CA GLU A 215 -11.53 -27.08 8.82
C GLU A 215 -11.45 -25.98 7.75
N ILE A 216 -10.45 -25.11 7.87
CA ILE A 216 -10.19 -24.06 6.89
C ILE A 216 -9.77 -24.68 5.56
N LEU A 217 -8.75 -25.53 5.52
CA LEU A 217 -8.03 -25.90 4.30
C LEU A 217 -8.69 -27.01 3.48
N SER A 218 -9.40 -27.95 4.11
CA SER A 218 -10.01 -29.11 3.45
C SER A 218 -10.90 -28.75 2.25
N PRO A 219 -11.79 -27.73 2.32
CA PRO A 219 -12.65 -27.37 1.17
C PRO A 219 -11.88 -26.95 -0.09
N GLN A 220 -10.62 -26.55 0.03
CA GLN A 220 -9.77 -26.12 -1.07
C GLN A 220 -8.51 -26.96 -1.25
N ALA A 221 -8.40 -28.10 -0.56
CA ALA A 221 -7.20 -28.93 -0.57
C ALA A 221 -6.75 -29.34 -1.98
N HIS A 222 -7.68 -29.46 -2.94
CA HIS A 222 -7.41 -29.90 -4.31
C HIS A 222 -6.41 -29.03 -5.10
N TRP A 223 -6.18 -27.76 -4.74
CA TRP A 223 -5.16 -26.91 -5.37
C TRP A 223 -4.04 -26.48 -4.41
N LEU A 224 -4.07 -26.98 -3.17
CA LEU A 224 -3.04 -26.69 -2.17
C LEU A 224 -1.93 -27.73 -2.26
N HIS A 225 -0.69 -27.31 -1.98
CA HIS A 225 0.49 -28.15 -2.15
C HIS A 225 1.32 -28.23 -0.88
N THR A 226 1.73 -27.07 -0.36
CA THR A 226 2.63 -27.01 0.80
C THR A 226 2.20 -25.98 1.81
N ILE A 227 2.58 -26.18 3.06
CA ILE A 227 2.41 -25.20 4.13
C ILE A 227 3.71 -25.11 4.92
N THR A 228 4.14 -23.89 5.23
CA THR A 228 5.38 -23.64 5.96
C THR A 228 5.14 -22.94 7.30
N GLY A 229 5.42 -23.63 8.40
CA GLY A 229 5.34 -23.17 9.79
C GLY A 229 6.69 -22.70 10.36
N ASP A 230 6.67 -22.08 11.54
CA ASP A 230 7.88 -21.86 12.33
C ASP A 230 8.01 -23.00 13.35
N ASN A 231 9.08 -22.99 14.14
CA ASN A 231 9.29 -24.03 15.17
C ASN A 231 8.46 -23.78 16.45
N GLY A 232 7.29 -23.13 16.34
CA GLY A 232 6.33 -22.96 17.43
C GLY A 232 5.70 -24.29 17.83
N LYS A 233 5.59 -24.54 19.14
CA LYS A 233 5.00 -25.79 19.67
C LYS A 233 3.52 -25.93 19.32
N GLU A 234 2.85 -24.82 19.02
CA GLU A 234 1.49 -24.83 18.48
C GLU A 234 1.35 -25.58 17.14
N PHE A 235 2.45 -25.86 16.45
CA PHE A 235 2.48 -26.64 15.20
C PHE A 235 2.91 -28.10 15.42
N ALA A 236 2.92 -28.60 16.66
CA ALA A 236 3.32 -29.97 16.96
C ALA A 236 2.48 -31.00 16.19
N GLU A 237 1.17 -30.76 16.04
CA GLU A 237 0.22 -31.64 15.32
C GLU A 237 0.19 -31.42 13.80
N HIS A 238 1.29 -30.94 13.21
CA HIS A 238 1.43 -30.74 11.76
C HIS A 238 1.15 -31.99 10.91
N LYS A 239 1.41 -33.19 11.44
CA LYS A 239 1.10 -34.45 10.75
C LYS A 239 -0.39 -34.64 10.54
N LYS A 240 -1.22 -34.19 11.48
CA LYS A 240 -2.69 -34.26 11.37
C LYS A 240 -3.18 -33.42 10.20
N ILE A 241 -2.63 -32.22 10.04
CA ILE A 241 -2.91 -31.35 8.89
C ILE A 241 -2.55 -32.08 7.59
N LYS A 242 -1.36 -32.69 7.51
CA LYS A 242 -0.93 -33.45 6.34
C LYS A 242 -1.84 -34.67 6.06
N SER A 243 -2.20 -35.45 7.08
CA SER A 243 -3.03 -36.65 6.88
C SER A 243 -4.45 -36.34 6.44
N GLU A 244 -5.05 -35.26 6.96
CA GLU A 244 -6.45 -34.92 6.67
C GLU A 244 -6.61 -34.07 5.40
N THR A 245 -5.60 -33.31 4.99
CA THR A 245 -5.67 -32.42 3.82
C THR A 245 -4.82 -32.88 2.63
N GLY A 246 -3.85 -33.78 2.85
CA GLY A 246 -2.85 -34.13 1.84
C GLY A 246 -1.74 -33.09 1.61
N ILE A 247 -1.77 -31.95 2.32
CA ILE A 247 -0.83 -30.84 2.13
C ILE A 247 0.48 -31.11 2.87
N ASP A 248 1.61 -30.98 2.18
CA ASP A 248 2.92 -31.19 2.80
C ASP A 248 3.31 -30.06 3.75
N PHE A 249 3.70 -30.41 4.98
CA PHE A 249 4.06 -29.45 6.02
C PHE A 249 5.57 -29.37 6.22
N PHE A 250 6.13 -28.16 6.16
CA PHE A 250 7.56 -27.89 6.37
C PHE A 250 7.79 -26.86 7.47
N PHE A 251 8.97 -26.91 8.09
CA PHE A 251 9.38 -25.99 9.16
C PHE A 251 10.57 -25.14 8.73
N ALA A 252 10.42 -23.81 8.85
CA ALA A 252 11.51 -22.87 8.63
C ALA A 252 12.66 -23.10 9.61
N LYS A 253 13.89 -22.72 9.23
CA LYS A 253 15.04 -22.87 10.11
C LYS A 253 14.95 -21.90 11.31
N PRO A 254 15.39 -22.29 12.51
CA PRO A 254 15.47 -21.37 13.64
C PRO A 254 16.25 -20.10 13.28
N TYR A 255 15.74 -18.92 13.65
CA TYR A 255 16.36 -17.61 13.36
C TYR A 255 16.39 -17.17 11.88
N HIS A 256 15.80 -17.94 10.96
CA HIS A 256 15.69 -17.61 9.55
C HIS A 256 14.32 -17.00 9.20
N SER A 257 13.91 -15.93 9.90
CA SER A 257 12.55 -15.36 9.75
C SER A 257 12.25 -14.84 8.33
N TRP A 258 13.28 -14.54 7.53
CA TRP A 258 13.13 -14.12 6.13
C TRP A 258 12.57 -15.21 5.21
N GLU A 259 12.67 -16.49 5.61
CA GLU A 259 12.10 -17.62 4.88
C GLU A 259 10.56 -17.58 4.87
N ARG A 260 9.96 -16.79 5.78
CA ARG A 260 8.51 -16.60 6.00
C ARG A 260 8.08 -15.14 5.81
N GLY A 261 8.62 -14.48 4.79
CA GLY A 261 8.35 -13.07 4.51
C GLY A 261 6.87 -12.76 4.18
N ALA A 262 6.07 -13.75 3.77
CA ALA A 262 4.65 -13.51 3.49
C ALA A 262 3.84 -13.37 4.78
N ASN A 263 4.11 -14.20 5.80
CA ASN A 263 3.53 -14.08 7.14
C ASN A 263 3.82 -12.71 7.77
N GLU A 264 5.05 -12.19 7.66
CA GLU A 264 5.37 -10.86 8.20
C GLU A 264 4.51 -9.75 7.57
N ASN A 265 4.25 -9.84 6.27
CA ASN A 265 3.39 -8.90 5.55
C ASN A 265 1.91 -9.05 5.97
N ALA A 266 1.40 -10.28 5.99
CA ALA A 266 0.02 -10.60 6.37
C ALA A 266 -0.26 -10.18 7.82
N ASN A 267 0.61 -10.57 8.75
CA ASN A 267 0.52 -10.14 10.15
C ASN A 267 0.56 -8.61 10.28
N GLY A 268 1.38 -7.93 9.49
CA GLY A 268 1.41 -6.47 9.46
C GLY A 268 0.08 -5.84 9.04
N LEU A 269 -0.66 -6.46 8.13
CA LEU A 269 -1.99 -6.03 7.71
C LEU A 269 -3.03 -6.34 8.78
N ILE A 270 -3.02 -7.54 9.34
CA ILE A 270 -3.96 -7.98 10.38
C ILE A 270 -3.81 -7.13 11.65
N ARG A 271 -2.58 -6.74 12.01
CA ARG A 271 -2.29 -5.86 13.16
C ARG A 271 -2.82 -4.42 13.00
N GLN A 272 -3.33 -4.04 11.82
CA GLN A 272 -4.10 -2.80 11.65
C GLN A 272 -5.45 -2.88 12.37
N TYR A 273 -6.08 -4.06 12.37
CA TYR A 273 -7.38 -4.35 12.98
C TYR A 273 -7.26 -4.91 14.40
N PHE A 274 -6.22 -5.72 14.64
CA PHE A 274 -5.93 -6.28 15.95
C PHE A 274 -4.56 -5.82 16.46
N PRO A 275 -4.43 -4.56 16.93
CA PRO A 275 -3.17 -4.02 17.43
C PRO A 275 -2.46 -4.92 18.44
N LYS A 276 -1.15 -4.72 18.61
CA LYS A 276 -0.43 -5.40 19.68
C LYS A 276 -1.04 -5.03 21.03
N LYS A 277 -1.14 -6.01 21.93
CA LYS A 277 -1.76 -5.88 23.27
C LYS A 277 -3.28 -5.71 23.26
N THR A 278 -3.97 -5.92 22.15
CA THR A 278 -5.44 -6.12 22.15
C THR A 278 -5.76 -7.44 22.87
N SER A 279 -6.75 -7.44 23.76
CA SER A 279 -7.28 -8.70 24.32
C SER A 279 -8.09 -9.40 23.24
N PHE A 280 -7.89 -10.71 23.09
CA PHE A 280 -8.64 -11.50 22.11
C PHE A 280 -9.87 -12.17 22.72
N ASP A 281 -10.10 -11.97 24.02
CA ASP A 281 -11.27 -12.50 24.72
C ASP A 281 -12.57 -11.96 24.12
N SER A 282 -12.61 -10.66 23.80
CA SER A 282 -13.78 -9.97 23.24
C SER A 282 -13.94 -10.09 21.73
N ILE A 283 -12.93 -10.63 21.02
CA ILE A 283 -13.00 -10.78 19.57
C ILE A 283 -13.87 -11.99 19.25
N ASN A 284 -14.83 -11.85 18.34
CA ASN A 284 -15.66 -12.98 17.91
C ASN A 284 -15.34 -13.40 16.46
N ASP A 285 -15.87 -14.54 16.05
CA ASP A 285 -15.62 -15.09 14.70
C ASP A 285 -16.16 -14.19 13.58
N LYS A 286 -17.23 -13.42 13.82
CA LYS A 286 -17.77 -12.47 12.84
C LYS A 286 -16.79 -11.34 12.57
N GLU A 287 -16.12 -10.83 13.60
CA GLU A 287 -15.07 -9.82 13.45
C GLU A 287 -13.86 -10.37 12.68
N ILE A 288 -13.46 -11.63 12.96
CA ILE A 288 -12.40 -12.30 12.20
C ILE A 288 -12.76 -12.43 10.73
N GLN A 289 -13.97 -12.90 10.43
CA GLN A 289 -14.47 -13.03 9.06
C GLN A 289 -14.58 -11.68 8.35
N TYR A 290 -15.06 -10.64 9.04
CA TYR A 290 -15.12 -9.29 8.49
C TYR A 290 -13.73 -8.76 8.12
N VAL A 291 -12.74 -8.89 9.01
CA VAL A 291 -11.36 -8.47 8.74
C VAL A 291 -10.74 -9.30 7.62
N GLN A 292 -10.94 -10.62 7.61
CA GLN A 292 -10.48 -11.50 6.53
C GLN A 292 -11.05 -11.05 5.18
N HIS A 293 -12.36 -10.83 5.11
CA HIS A 293 -13.04 -10.37 3.90
C HIS A 293 -12.49 -9.02 3.43
N LYS A 294 -12.34 -8.05 4.34
CA LYS A 294 -11.77 -6.72 4.02
C LYS A 294 -10.34 -6.83 3.50
N LEU A 295 -9.51 -7.69 4.08
CA LEU A 295 -8.14 -7.90 3.64
C LEU A 295 -8.07 -8.60 2.28
N ASN A 296 -8.91 -9.61 2.04
CA ASN A 296 -8.94 -10.37 0.78
C ASN A 296 -9.59 -9.61 -0.38
N ASN A 297 -10.40 -8.58 -0.09
CA ASN A 297 -10.92 -7.65 -1.10
C ASN A 297 -10.03 -6.41 -1.30
N ARG A 298 -9.04 -6.16 -0.43
CA ARG A 298 -8.16 -5.00 -0.60
C ARG A 298 -7.10 -5.24 -1.69
N PRO A 299 -6.99 -4.37 -2.71
CA PRO A 299 -5.97 -4.40 -3.76
C PRO A 299 -4.55 -4.59 -3.25
N ARG A 300 -3.72 -5.30 -4.01
CA ARG A 300 -2.29 -5.47 -3.71
C ARG A 300 -1.46 -5.01 -4.90
N LYS A 301 -0.51 -4.09 -4.67
CA LYS A 301 0.43 -3.63 -5.70
C LYS A 301 1.16 -4.80 -6.38
N LYS A 302 1.56 -5.82 -5.60
CA LYS A 302 2.25 -7.00 -6.12
C LYS A 302 1.41 -7.84 -7.11
N LEU A 303 0.08 -7.67 -7.08
CA LEU A 303 -0.88 -8.37 -7.94
C LEU A 303 -1.43 -7.44 -9.04
N GLY A 304 -0.70 -6.37 -9.38
CA GLY A 304 -1.18 -5.38 -10.35
C GLY A 304 -2.44 -4.63 -9.88
N PHE A 305 -2.63 -4.47 -8.56
CA PHE A 305 -3.81 -3.86 -7.94
C PHE A 305 -5.11 -4.66 -8.03
N LEU A 306 -5.03 -5.94 -8.41
CA LEU A 306 -6.08 -6.89 -8.07
C LEU A 306 -6.08 -7.15 -6.56
N SER A 307 -7.26 -7.44 -6.02
CA SER A 307 -7.41 -8.00 -4.68
C SER A 307 -7.00 -9.49 -4.66
N PRO A 308 -6.60 -10.03 -3.49
CA PRO A 308 -6.31 -11.45 -3.37
C PRO A 308 -7.44 -12.36 -3.88
N ILE A 309 -8.71 -12.03 -3.63
CA ILE A 309 -9.84 -12.83 -4.09
C ILE A 309 -10.00 -12.80 -5.61
N GLU A 310 -9.85 -11.64 -6.25
CA GLU A 310 -9.91 -11.53 -7.72
C GLU A 310 -8.73 -12.25 -8.37
N PHE A 311 -7.53 -12.06 -7.83
CA PHE A 311 -6.33 -12.72 -8.36
C PHE A 311 -6.46 -14.24 -8.25
N LEU A 312 -6.92 -14.76 -7.11
CA LEU A 312 -7.13 -16.18 -6.91
C LEU A 312 -8.17 -16.73 -7.89
N SER A 313 -9.32 -16.06 -8.00
CA SER A 313 -10.41 -16.44 -8.93
C SER A 313 -9.95 -16.50 -10.39
N LEU A 314 -9.22 -15.48 -10.85
CA LEU A 314 -8.68 -15.42 -12.21
C LEU A 314 -7.65 -16.53 -12.50
N ASN A 315 -6.84 -16.92 -11.53
CA ASN A 315 -5.77 -17.89 -11.76
C ASN A 315 -6.23 -19.33 -11.56
N LEU A 316 -7.20 -19.60 -10.68
CA LEU A 316 -7.79 -20.92 -10.52
C LEU A 316 -8.77 -21.26 -11.65
N SER A 317 -9.52 -20.29 -12.18
CA SER A 317 -10.38 -20.51 -13.35
C SER A 317 -9.58 -20.77 -14.64
N ASN A 318 -8.38 -20.21 -14.75
CA ASN A 318 -7.48 -20.40 -15.91
C ASN A 318 -6.63 -21.67 -15.81
N GLN A 319 -6.58 -22.33 -14.65
CA GLN A 319 -6.09 -23.70 -14.57
C GLN A 319 -7.13 -24.58 -15.24
N LYS A 320 -6.97 -24.81 -16.56
CA LYS A 320 -7.74 -25.78 -17.32
C LYS A 320 -7.93 -27.03 -16.45
N VAL A 321 -9.17 -27.27 -16.04
CA VAL A 321 -9.61 -28.58 -15.57
C VAL A 321 -9.30 -29.51 -16.72
N ALA A 322 -8.18 -30.22 -16.62
CA ALA A 322 -7.90 -31.33 -17.51
C ALA A 322 -8.97 -32.37 -17.19
N PHE A 323 -10.09 -32.32 -17.92
CA PHE A 323 -11.03 -33.42 -17.96
C PHE A 323 -10.24 -34.59 -18.53
N ILE A 324 -9.80 -35.49 -17.65
CA ILE A 324 -9.37 -36.82 -18.04
C ILE A 324 -10.63 -37.46 -18.64
N THR A 325 -10.62 -37.63 -19.96
CA THR A 325 -11.66 -38.33 -20.71
C THR A 325 -11.39 -39.82 -20.67
#